data_AF-A0A4S4LN35-F1
#
_entry.id   AF-A0A4S4LN35-F1
#
_cell.length_a   1.000
_cell.length_b   1.000
_cell.length_c   1.000
_cell.angle_alpha   90.00
_cell.angle_beta   90.00
_cell.angle_gamma   90.00
#
_symmetry.space_group_name_H-M   'P 1'
#
loop_
_entity.id
_entity.type
_entity.pdbx_description
1 polymer ?
#
loop_
_entity_poly.entity_id
_entity_poly.type
_entity_poly.pdbx_seq_one_letter_code
_entity_poly.pdbx_strand_id
1 'polypeptide(L)'
;IGDPSYFGAGSNDVGKVRVVEEGKVVRAICLLNHPIPGTDDLDSVQLIIPQNQVSRKNDIYIAMVSSTHNVCAKDVYVAIVSTIVETSAPENEIQPGLALLGPILDKFVSVTPLYTPTSDGRDDNIFITDSYDATSHFETVVEVVQDVWKRVIGSDLILKKREVEAEP
;
A
#
# COMPACT_ATOMS: atom_id res chain seq x y z
N ILE A 1 7.43 7.54 17.20
CA ILE A 1 7.01 7.38 15.80
C ILE A 1 5.78 6.49 15.80
N GLY A 2 4.71 6.82 15.08
CA GLY A 2 3.49 6.01 15.08
C GLY A 2 2.77 6.00 13.73
N ASP A 3 2.09 4.89 13.46
CA ASP A 3 1.19 4.73 12.31
C ASP A 3 -0.06 5.61 12.49
N PRO A 4 -0.53 6.30 11.44
CA PRO A 4 -1.62 7.27 11.55
C PRO A 4 -2.97 6.67 11.96
N SER A 5 -3.19 5.36 11.77
CA SER A 5 -4.45 4.70 12.17
C SER A 5 -4.68 4.72 13.69
N TYR A 6 -3.62 4.81 14.50
CA TYR A 6 -3.72 4.96 15.95
C TYR A 6 -4.20 6.35 16.39
N PHE A 7 -4.21 7.33 15.48
CA PHE A 7 -4.50 8.73 15.79
C PHE A 7 -5.84 9.22 15.23
N GLY A 8 -6.50 8.42 14.37
CA GLY A 8 -7.82 8.70 13.81
C GLY A 8 -8.99 8.14 14.63
N ALA A 9 -8.75 7.14 15.49
CA ALA A 9 -9.78 6.51 16.32
C ALA A 9 -10.07 7.33 17.59
N GLY A 10 -10.76 8.46 17.44
CA GLY A 10 -11.08 9.36 18.55
C GLY A 10 -12.00 10.50 18.15
N SER A 11 -13.20 10.18 17.66
CA SER A 11 -14.29 11.12 17.37
C SER A 11 -14.91 11.77 18.61
N ASN A 12 -14.11 12.07 19.64
CA ASN A 12 -14.55 12.69 20.89
C ASN A 12 -13.62 13.88 21.22
N ASP A 13 -13.89 15.02 20.56
CA ASP A 13 -13.77 16.45 20.93
C ASP A 13 -12.89 16.98 22.09
N VAL A 14 -11.87 16.27 22.58
CA VAL A 14 -11.05 16.75 23.73
C VAL A 14 -9.53 16.76 23.46
N GLY A 15 -9.09 16.60 22.21
CA GLY A 15 -7.66 16.51 21.88
C GLY A 15 -7.25 17.25 20.60
N LYS A 16 -5.94 17.52 20.47
CA LYS A 16 -5.32 18.03 19.23
C LYS A 16 -5.50 16.99 18.12
N VAL A 17 -6.13 17.39 17.01
CA VAL A 17 -6.23 16.57 15.79
C VAL A 17 -4.83 16.30 15.25
N ARG A 18 -4.50 15.02 15.10
CA ARG A 18 -3.15 14.56 14.75
C ARG A 18 -2.99 14.14 13.30
N VAL A 19 -4.09 13.74 12.67
CA VAL A 19 -4.12 13.27 11.29
C VAL A 19 -5.34 13.80 10.57
N VAL A 20 -5.24 13.93 9.25
CA VAL A 20 -6.35 14.27 8.35
C VAL A 20 -6.49 13.20 7.28
N GLU A 21 -7.73 12.90 6.88
CA GLU A 21 -8.00 11.98 5.76
C GLU A 21 -7.82 12.73 4.44
N GLU A 22 -6.92 12.27 3.58
CA GLU A 22 -6.65 12.88 2.27
C GLU A 22 -7.25 12.09 1.10
N GLY A 23 -7.64 10.86 1.34
CA GLY A 23 -8.21 10.00 0.31
C GLY A 23 -8.52 8.61 0.82
N LYS A 24 -8.81 7.70 -0.11
CA LYS A 24 -9.05 6.29 0.18
C LYS A 24 -8.37 5.43 -0.87
N VAL A 25 -8.00 4.23 -0.48
CA VAL A 25 -7.54 3.17 -1.38
C VAL A 25 -8.57 2.06 -1.37
N VAL A 26 -8.93 1.56 -2.55
CA VAL A 26 -9.62 0.27 -2.68
C VAL A 26 -8.58 -0.81 -2.97
N ARG A 27 -8.66 -1.93 -2.26
CA ARG A 27 -7.85 -3.13 -2.49
C ARG A 27 -8.76 -4.35 -2.60
N ALA A 28 -8.59 -5.13 -3.65
CA ALA A 28 -9.22 -6.44 -3.80
C ALA A 28 -8.15 -7.53 -3.77
N ILE A 29 -8.19 -8.37 -2.74
CA ILE A 29 -7.38 -9.58 -2.64
C ILE A 29 -8.16 -10.70 -3.31
N CYS A 30 -7.60 -11.29 -4.35
CA CYS A 30 -8.21 -12.32 -5.18
C CYS A 30 -7.40 -13.61 -5.05
N LEU A 31 -8.06 -14.72 -4.75
CA LEU A 31 -7.47 -16.05 -4.77
C LEU A 31 -7.73 -16.68 -6.13
N LEU A 32 -6.68 -17.20 -6.76
CA LEU A 32 -6.75 -17.89 -8.06
C LEU A 32 -6.17 -19.30 -7.92
N ASN A 33 -6.60 -20.22 -8.78
CA ASN A 33 -5.99 -21.56 -8.96
C ASN A 33 -5.18 -21.66 -10.27
N HIS A 34 -4.79 -20.52 -10.83
CA HIS A 34 -4.01 -20.43 -12.06
C HIS A 34 -3.20 -19.13 -12.06
N PRO A 35 -2.09 -19.06 -12.82
CA PRO A 35 -1.38 -17.81 -13.07
C PRO A 35 -2.26 -16.82 -13.87
N ILE A 36 -1.96 -15.53 -13.77
CA ILE A 36 -2.71 -14.51 -14.53
C ILE A 36 -2.55 -14.77 -16.05
N PRO A 37 -3.63 -14.83 -16.84
CA PRO A 37 -3.55 -15.03 -18.28
C PRO A 37 -2.64 -14.00 -18.98
N GLY A 38 -1.85 -14.45 -19.96
CA GLY A 38 -0.95 -13.58 -20.72
C GLY A 38 0.34 -13.18 -19.99
N THR A 39 0.71 -13.91 -18.94
CA THR A 39 1.94 -13.67 -18.15
C THR A 39 2.94 -14.83 -18.23
N ASP A 40 2.90 -15.64 -19.30
CA ASP A 40 3.81 -16.78 -19.51
C ASP A 40 3.89 -17.75 -18.31
N ASP A 41 2.75 -17.96 -17.64
CA ASP A 41 2.60 -18.81 -16.45
C ASP A 41 3.59 -18.47 -15.30
N LEU A 42 3.93 -17.19 -15.14
CA LEU A 42 4.84 -16.73 -14.09
C LEU A 42 4.28 -16.92 -12.67
N ASP A 43 5.17 -17.25 -11.74
CA ASP A 43 4.85 -17.45 -10.31
C ASP A 43 4.58 -16.14 -9.55
N SER A 44 5.06 -15.02 -10.08
CA SER A 44 4.82 -13.68 -9.53
C SER A 44 4.94 -12.63 -10.61
N VAL A 45 4.09 -11.61 -10.57
CA VAL A 45 4.09 -10.53 -11.56
C VAL A 45 3.59 -9.23 -10.94
N GLN A 46 4.08 -8.11 -11.47
CA GLN A 46 3.50 -6.79 -11.27
C GLN A 46 2.94 -6.30 -12.60
N LEU A 47 1.67 -5.91 -12.62
CA LEU A 47 1.03 -5.25 -13.74
C LEU A 47 0.60 -3.84 -13.32
N ILE A 48 0.70 -2.91 -14.26
CA ILE A 48 0.25 -1.53 -14.08
C ILE A 48 -0.70 -1.23 -15.22
N ILE A 49 -1.89 -0.73 -14.91
CA ILE A 49 -2.82 -0.18 -15.87
C ILE A 49 -2.73 1.35 -15.76
N PRO A 50 -2.07 2.02 -16.74
CA PRO A 50 -1.92 3.46 -16.70
C PRO A 50 -3.29 4.15 -16.75
N GLN A 51 -3.47 5.18 -15.93
CA GLN A 51 -4.71 5.92 -15.72
C GLN A 51 -5.37 6.37 -17.03
N ASN A 52 -4.57 6.76 -18.03
CA ASN A 52 -5.06 7.23 -19.32
C ASN A 52 -5.69 6.11 -20.18
N GLN A 53 -5.35 4.84 -19.95
CA GLN A 53 -5.94 3.70 -20.66
C GLN A 53 -7.34 3.36 -20.17
N VAL A 54 -7.70 3.84 -18.97
CA VAL A 54 -8.99 3.55 -18.31
C VAL A 54 -9.74 4.82 -17.92
N SER A 55 -9.36 5.98 -18.49
CA SER A 55 -9.98 7.29 -18.23
C SER A 55 -10.04 7.67 -16.74
N ARG A 56 -8.96 7.39 -15.99
CA ARG A 56 -8.82 7.70 -14.56
C ARG A 56 -7.77 8.78 -14.31
N LYS A 57 -7.71 9.27 -13.08
CA LYS A 57 -6.63 10.15 -12.60
C LYS A 57 -5.50 9.40 -11.90
N ASN A 58 -5.74 8.16 -11.48
CA ASN A 58 -4.78 7.30 -10.79
C ASN A 58 -4.70 5.94 -11.46
N ASP A 59 -3.49 5.39 -11.51
CA ASP A 59 -3.20 4.06 -12.05
C ASP A 59 -3.89 2.96 -11.23
N ILE A 60 -4.04 1.78 -11.84
CA ILE A 60 -4.45 0.56 -11.14
C ILE A 60 -3.25 -0.38 -11.11
N TYR A 61 -2.89 -0.83 -9.91
CA TYR A 61 -1.79 -1.75 -9.68
C TYR A 61 -2.32 -3.16 -9.45
N ILE A 62 -1.62 -4.14 -9.99
CA ILE A 62 -1.87 -5.56 -9.73
C ILE A 62 -0.56 -6.20 -9.33
N ALA A 63 -0.52 -6.79 -8.14
CA ALA A 63 0.60 -7.62 -7.69
C ALA A 63 0.09 -9.03 -7.47
N MET A 64 0.70 -10.01 -8.13
CA MET A 64 0.42 -11.42 -7.91
C MET A 64 1.67 -12.13 -7.40
N VAL A 65 1.47 -12.94 -6.37
CA VAL A 65 2.46 -13.86 -5.81
C VAL A 65 1.83 -15.22 -5.60
N SER A 66 2.65 -16.27 -5.61
CA SER A 66 2.20 -17.66 -5.43
C SER A 66 2.87 -18.34 -4.25
N SER A 67 2.63 -19.65 -4.12
CA SER A 67 3.28 -20.51 -3.13
C SER A 67 4.82 -20.46 -3.14
N THR A 68 5.46 -20.02 -4.22
CA THR A 68 6.92 -19.81 -4.29
C THR A 68 7.42 -18.78 -3.27
N HIS A 69 6.54 -17.88 -2.81
CA HIS A 69 6.81 -16.88 -1.78
C HIS A 69 6.32 -17.32 -0.39
N ASN A 70 5.84 -18.56 -0.25
CA ASN A 70 5.27 -19.13 0.99
C ASN A 70 4.09 -18.33 1.59
N VAL A 71 3.31 -17.66 0.74
CA VAL A 71 2.15 -16.83 1.17
C VAL A 71 0.80 -17.53 1.04
N CYS A 72 0.75 -18.66 0.32
CA CYS A 72 -0.46 -19.44 0.08
C CYS A 72 -0.12 -20.92 -0.15
N ALA A 73 -1.15 -21.77 -0.18
CA ALA A 73 -1.00 -23.19 -0.47
C ALA A 73 -0.49 -23.42 -1.90
N LYS A 74 0.07 -24.60 -2.16
CA LYS A 74 0.51 -25.02 -3.49
C LYS A 74 -0.66 -24.89 -4.49
N ASP A 75 -0.34 -24.46 -5.71
CA ASP A 75 -1.27 -24.28 -6.82
C ASP A 75 -2.36 -23.19 -6.56
N VAL A 76 -2.13 -22.34 -5.55
CA VAL A 76 -2.92 -21.13 -5.26
C VAL A 76 -2.06 -19.90 -5.54
N TYR A 77 -2.69 -18.86 -6.06
CA TYR A 77 -2.09 -17.56 -6.32
C TYR A 77 -2.90 -16.48 -5.60
N VAL A 78 -2.19 -15.48 -5.06
CA VAL A 78 -2.79 -14.31 -4.42
C VAL A 78 -2.51 -13.12 -5.33
N ALA A 79 -3.57 -12.57 -5.92
CA ALA A 79 -3.51 -11.35 -6.72
C ALA A 79 -4.17 -10.19 -5.97
N ILE A 80 -3.49 -9.08 -5.83
CA ILE A 80 -3.99 -7.87 -5.16
C ILE A 80 -4.15 -6.79 -6.22
N VAL A 81 -5.38 -6.29 -6.40
CA VAL A 81 -5.70 -5.17 -7.28
C VAL A 81 -5.98 -3.93 -6.44
N SER A 82 -5.30 -2.82 -6.71
CA SER A 82 -5.43 -1.58 -5.92
C SER A 82 -5.41 -0.32 -6.76
N THR A 83 -6.16 0.69 -6.31
CA THR A 83 -6.12 2.06 -6.85
C THR A 83 -6.64 3.07 -5.81
N ILE A 84 -6.33 4.36 -6.03
CA ILE A 84 -6.91 5.46 -5.26
C ILE A 84 -8.38 5.63 -5.64
N VAL A 85 -9.26 5.81 -4.66
CA VAL A 85 -10.70 5.97 -4.89
C VAL A 85 -11.01 7.35 -5.47
N GLU A 86 -11.70 7.39 -6.61
CA GLU A 86 -12.11 8.62 -7.29
C GLU A 86 -13.63 8.82 -7.30
N THR A 87 -14.42 7.79 -6.97
CA THR A 87 -15.88 7.79 -7.08
C THR A 87 -16.57 7.24 -5.83
N SER A 88 -17.90 7.27 -5.81
CA SER A 88 -18.72 6.67 -4.75
C SER A 88 -18.88 5.15 -4.88
N ALA A 89 -18.33 4.53 -5.93
CA ALA A 89 -18.41 3.09 -6.18
C ALA A 89 -16.99 2.49 -6.35
N PRO A 90 -16.20 2.36 -5.27
CA PRO A 90 -14.77 2.03 -5.35
C PRO A 90 -14.47 0.69 -6.03
N GLU A 91 -15.33 -0.31 -5.81
CA GLU A 91 -15.15 -1.63 -6.43
C GLU A 91 -15.32 -1.62 -7.95
N ASN A 92 -16.07 -0.65 -8.51
CA ASN A 92 -16.19 -0.50 -9.95
C ASN A 92 -14.90 0.04 -10.59
N GLU A 93 -14.09 0.76 -9.81
CA GLU A 93 -12.86 1.38 -10.30
C GLU A 93 -11.74 0.36 -10.58
N ILE A 94 -11.77 -0.77 -9.89
CA ILE A 94 -10.79 -1.86 -10.05
C ILE A 94 -11.22 -2.94 -11.05
N GLN A 95 -12.41 -2.81 -11.67
CA GLN A 95 -12.91 -3.79 -12.64
C GLN A 95 -11.95 -4.03 -13.81
N PRO A 96 -11.27 -3.01 -14.38
CA PRO A 96 -10.28 -3.25 -15.43
C PRO A 96 -9.15 -4.18 -14.98
N GLY A 97 -8.71 -4.09 -13.72
CA GLY A 97 -7.71 -4.99 -13.18
C GLY A 97 -8.24 -6.39 -12.89
N LEU A 98 -9.44 -6.49 -12.31
CA LEU A 98 -10.10 -7.78 -12.06
C LEU A 98 -10.35 -8.56 -13.35
N ALA A 99 -10.67 -7.88 -14.45
CA ALA A 99 -10.91 -8.50 -15.75
C ALA A 99 -9.68 -9.20 -16.33
N LEU A 100 -8.46 -8.81 -15.91
CA LEU A 100 -7.21 -9.46 -16.33
C LEU A 100 -6.94 -10.76 -15.58
N LEU A 101 -7.54 -10.98 -14.41
CA LEU A 101 -7.19 -12.08 -13.52
C LEU A 101 -7.70 -13.45 -13.98
N GLY A 102 -8.63 -13.52 -14.93
CA GLY A 102 -9.34 -14.76 -15.28
C GLY A 102 -10.34 -15.19 -14.18
N PRO A 103 -10.73 -16.48 -14.13
CA PRO A 103 -11.60 -17.00 -13.07
C PRO A 103 -11.05 -16.80 -11.65
N ILE A 104 -11.77 -16.03 -10.84
CA ILE A 104 -11.42 -15.78 -9.44
C ILE A 104 -12.13 -16.79 -8.54
N LEU A 105 -11.39 -17.50 -7.67
CA LEU A 105 -11.97 -18.44 -6.69
C LEU A 105 -12.72 -17.70 -5.59
N ASP A 106 -12.08 -16.68 -5.03
CA ASP A 106 -12.64 -15.85 -3.96
C ASP A 106 -12.04 -14.44 -4.02
N LYS A 107 -12.78 -13.45 -3.54
CA LYS A 107 -12.43 -12.03 -3.63
C LYS A 107 -12.81 -11.30 -2.34
N PHE A 108 -11.81 -10.67 -1.73
CA PHE A 108 -11.96 -9.87 -0.52
C PHE A 108 -11.68 -8.41 -0.84
N VAL A 109 -12.71 -7.58 -0.83
CA VAL A 109 -12.60 -6.15 -1.14
C VAL A 109 -12.59 -5.35 0.16
N SER A 110 -11.64 -4.42 0.26
CA SER A 110 -11.55 -3.46 1.36
C SER A 110 -11.30 -2.05 0.83
N VAL A 111 -11.87 -1.07 1.52
CA VAL A 111 -11.60 0.35 1.25
C VAL A 111 -11.03 0.95 2.52
N THR A 112 -9.80 1.47 2.44
CA THR A 112 -9.08 2.00 3.60
C THR A 112 -8.83 3.50 3.41
N PRO A 113 -9.08 4.33 4.43
CA PRO A 113 -8.70 5.74 4.39
C PRO A 113 -7.19 5.92 4.35
N LEU A 114 -6.74 6.99 3.69
CA LEU A 114 -5.37 7.47 3.70
C LEU A 114 -5.29 8.70 4.60
N TYR A 115 -4.42 8.62 5.59
CA TYR A 115 -4.18 9.68 6.55
C TYR A 115 -2.77 10.26 6.41
N THR A 116 -2.66 11.58 6.60
CA THR A 116 -1.40 12.33 6.71
C THR A 116 -1.36 13.09 8.03
N PRO A 117 -0.16 13.37 8.59
CA PRO A 117 -0.02 14.07 9.85
C PRO A 117 -0.32 15.56 9.72
N THR A 118 -0.94 16.15 10.75
CA THR A 118 -1.22 17.61 10.78
C THR A 118 -0.02 18.45 11.19
N SER A 119 1.08 17.84 11.62
CA SER A 119 2.30 18.52 12.05
C SER A 119 3.54 17.67 11.84
N ASP A 120 4.71 18.30 11.76
CA ASP A 120 5.99 17.60 11.62
C ASP A 120 6.42 16.84 12.90
N GLY A 121 5.79 17.12 14.04
CA GLY A 121 6.00 16.43 15.31
C GLY A 121 7.16 16.96 16.14
N ARG A 122 7.84 18.04 15.73
CA ARG A 122 9.01 18.58 16.48
C ARG A 122 8.64 19.30 17.77
N ASP A 123 7.47 19.94 17.81
CA ASP A 123 7.02 20.69 19.00
C ASP A 123 6.63 19.79 20.17
N ASP A 124 6.17 18.57 19.90
CA ASP A 124 5.64 17.64 20.91
C ASP A 124 6.26 16.24 20.87
N ASN A 125 7.25 16.02 20.01
CA ASN A 125 7.94 14.75 19.79
C ASN A 125 7.02 13.60 19.33
N ILE A 126 5.90 13.93 18.68
CA ILE A 126 4.96 12.96 18.11
C ILE A 126 5.11 12.93 16.59
N PHE A 127 5.97 12.04 16.11
CA PHE A 127 6.25 11.87 14.69
C PHE A 127 5.32 10.80 14.10
N ILE A 128 4.40 11.20 13.25
CA ILE A 128 3.42 10.32 12.59
C ILE A 128 3.83 10.14 11.13
N THR A 129 3.67 8.92 10.61
CA THR A 129 3.93 8.58 9.20
C THR A 129 2.68 8.84 8.34
N ASP A 130 2.87 8.94 7.02
CA ASP A 130 1.74 8.87 6.09
C ASP A 130 1.23 7.42 6.00
N SER A 131 -0.01 7.27 5.54
CA SER A 131 -0.60 5.95 5.29
C SER A 131 -0.02 5.32 4.02
N TYR A 132 0.00 3.98 3.98
CA TYR A 132 0.38 3.24 2.78
C TYR A 132 -0.59 3.51 1.61
N ASP A 133 -0.03 4.05 0.53
CA ASP A 133 -0.76 4.36 -0.70
C ASP A 133 -1.18 3.10 -1.49
N ALA A 134 -1.76 3.32 -2.67
CA ALA A 134 -2.25 2.26 -3.54
C ALA A 134 -1.17 1.52 -4.34
N THR A 135 0.08 1.99 -4.32
CA THR A 135 1.17 1.43 -5.14
C THR A 135 1.55 0.03 -4.66
N SER A 136 2.10 -0.78 -5.57
CA SER A 136 2.57 -2.15 -5.26
C SER A 136 4.05 -2.21 -4.92
N HIS A 137 4.73 -1.07 -4.83
CA HIS A 137 6.16 -0.94 -4.52
C HIS A 137 6.38 0.03 -3.36
N PHE A 138 7.61 0.10 -2.85
CA PHE A 138 7.94 0.80 -1.60
C PHE A 138 8.58 2.17 -1.78
N GLU A 139 8.48 2.79 -2.96
CA GLU A 139 9.22 4.05 -3.22
C GLU A 139 8.74 5.18 -2.31
N THR A 140 7.43 5.42 -2.26
CA THR A 140 6.82 6.42 -1.36
C THR A 140 7.05 6.10 0.11
N VAL A 141 7.08 4.81 0.47
CA VAL A 141 7.40 4.36 1.83
C VAL A 141 8.84 4.71 2.22
N VAL A 142 9.80 4.60 1.30
CA VAL A 142 11.19 5.01 1.53
C VAL A 142 11.29 6.51 1.75
N GLU A 143 10.55 7.30 0.98
CA GLU A 143 10.48 8.76 1.17
C GLU A 143 9.93 9.13 2.56
N VAL A 144 8.86 8.47 3.00
CA VAL A 144 8.29 8.65 4.34
C VAL A 144 9.30 8.29 5.43
N VAL A 145 10.06 7.20 5.26
CA VAL A 145 11.12 6.81 6.22
C VAL A 145 12.20 7.89 6.31
N GLN A 146 12.65 8.42 5.17
CA GLN A 146 13.66 9.48 5.12
C GLN A 146 13.16 10.78 5.75
N ASP A 147 11.91 11.17 5.47
CA ASP A 147 11.26 12.34 6.05
C ASP A 147 11.17 12.22 7.59
N VAL A 148 10.60 11.11 8.08
CA VAL A 148 10.45 10.88 9.52
C VAL A 148 11.81 10.88 10.21
N TRP A 149 12.83 10.23 9.62
CA TRP A 149 14.19 10.28 10.13
C TRP A 149 14.69 11.71 10.28
N LYS A 150 14.54 12.53 9.24
CA LYS A 150 14.97 13.94 9.23
C LYS A 150 14.23 14.77 10.27
N ARG A 151 12.94 14.53 10.48
CA ARG A 151 12.13 15.21 11.50
C ARG A 151 12.59 14.87 12.92
N VAL A 152 12.88 13.59 13.16
CA VAL A 152 13.30 13.07 14.48
C VAL A 152 14.75 13.44 14.82
N ILE A 153 15.68 13.24 13.88
CA ILE A 153 17.13 13.37 14.11
C ILE A 153 17.63 14.79 13.80
N GLY A 154 16.95 15.53 12.93
CA GLY A 154 17.36 16.87 12.50
C GLY A 154 18.40 16.90 11.38
N SER A 155 18.77 15.74 10.82
CA SER A 155 19.70 15.62 9.69
C SER A 155 19.24 14.54 8.71
N ASP A 156 19.77 14.55 7.49
CA ASP A 156 19.44 13.54 6.48
C ASP A 156 19.94 12.14 6.89
N LEU A 157 19.24 11.11 6.43
CA LEU A 157 19.62 9.71 6.65
C LEU A 157 20.80 9.35 5.75
N ILE A 158 21.92 8.97 6.37
CA ILE A 158 23.13 8.51 5.67
C ILE A 158 23.29 7.01 5.91
N LEU A 159 23.06 6.21 4.87
CA LEU A 159 23.23 4.76 4.93
C LEU A 159 24.72 4.40 5.08
N LYS A 160 25.04 3.62 6.10
CA LYS A 160 26.38 3.08 6.33
C LYS A 160 26.32 1.56 6.33
N LYS A 161 27.37 0.91 5.84
CA LYS A 161 27.50 -0.55 5.94
C LYS A 161 27.55 -0.93 7.41
N ARG A 162 26.71 -1.88 7.82
CA ARG A 162 26.78 -2.45 9.17
C ARG A 162 28.09 -3.22 9.32
N GLU A 163 28.88 -2.86 10.32
CA GLU A 163 30.03 -3.65 10.73
C GLU A 163 29.49 -4.89 11.47
N VAL A 164 29.84 -6.07 10.97
CA VAL A 164 29.48 -7.34 11.60
C VAL A 164 30.68 -7.72 12.45
N GLU A 165 30.56 -7.62 13.77
CA GLU A 165 31.51 -8.30 14.66
C GLU A 165 31.32 -9.80 14.42
N ALA A 166 32.37 -10.48 13.95
CA ALA A 166 32.36 -11.93 13.88
C ALA A 166 32.25 -12.45 15.31
N GLU A 167 31.15 -13.13 15.63
CA GLU A 167 31.05 -13.86 16.90
C GLU A 167 32.17 -14.92 16.94
N PRO A 168 32.88 -15.06 18.09
CA PRO A 168 34.01 -15.96 18.24
C PRO A 168 33.65 -17.44 18.20
#